data_AF-A0AAD7SC60-F1
#
_entry.id   AF-A0AAD7SC60-F1
#
_cell.length_a   1.000
_cell.length_b   1.000
_cell.length_c   1.000
_cell.angle_alpha   90.00
_cell.angle_beta   90.00
_cell.angle_gamma   90.00
#
_symmetry.space_group_name_H-M   'P 1'
#
loop_
_entity.id
_entity.type
_entity.pdbx_description
1 polymer ?
#
loop_
_entity_poly.entity_id
_entity_poly.type
_entity_poly.pdbx_seq_one_letter_code
_entity_poly.pdbx_strand_id
1 'polypeptide(L)'
;STIPILCFSEVNLQSSKALWDAVLAHHLSLEIHVCTAMSDIEEEYEEQPEEEQEEEQEHVEGEQETHEEEEERPRYKTMVSQLAAPKIPEGERVDFDDIHRKRMEKDLLELQTLIDVHFDQRKKEEEELIGLKERIENRRAERAEQQRVRAEKERDRQTRIAEERQRKEDEEAKKRADDEAKKKKVLSNMGAHFGGFLAKAEQRRGKSQTGREIKKKTLAERRKPLGTENLREERLRERAKEMWEWIYQLESEKFDLVEKMRRQKYEINVLLNRISHAQKFKKVHGKGKVGGRWK
;
A
#
# COMPACT_ATOMS: atom_id res chain seq x y z
N SER A 1 21.54 -23.01 -70.91
CA SER A 1 20.53 -23.66 -70.06
C SER A 1 21.04 -23.69 -68.64
N THR A 2 20.55 -22.79 -67.80
CA THR A 2 21.06 -22.61 -66.42
C THR A 2 19.87 -22.29 -65.53
N ILE A 3 19.37 -23.30 -64.79
CA ILE A 3 18.31 -23.23 -63.75
C ILE A 3 18.56 -24.44 -62.81
N PRO A 4 18.33 -24.38 -61.48
CA PRO A 4 18.73 -23.38 -60.47
C PRO A 4 19.32 -24.04 -59.18
N ILE A 5 20.10 -23.29 -58.40
CA ILE A 5 20.69 -23.74 -57.11
C ILE A 5 19.82 -23.35 -55.89
N LEU A 6 18.59 -22.84 -56.08
CA LEU A 6 17.80 -22.19 -55.02
C LEU A 6 16.83 -23.08 -54.22
N CYS A 7 16.86 -24.41 -54.33
CA CYS A 7 15.91 -25.27 -53.58
C CYS A 7 16.45 -25.89 -52.27
N PHE A 8 17.71 -25.66 -51.88
CA PHE A 8 18.30 -26.38 -50.73
C PHE A 8 18.32 -25.59 -49.41
N SER A 9 18.11 -24.27 -49.44
CA SER A 9 18.17 -23.40 -48.25
C SER A 9 16.82 -23.15 -47.56
N GLU A 10 15.70 -23.17 -48.27
CA GLU A 10 14.36 -22.94 -47.67
C GLU A 10 13.83 -24.15 -46.89
N VAL A 11 14.18 -25.37 -47.29
CA VAL A 11 13.73 -26.61 -46.64
C VAL A 11 14.29 -26.75 -45.21
N ASN A 12 15.48 -26.21 -44.95
CA ASN A 12 16.14 -26.31 -43.64
C ASN A 12 15.58 -25.31 -42.62
N LEU A 13 15.12 -24.13 -43.09
CA LEU A 13 14.52 -23.11 -42.23
C LEU A 13 13.08 -23.46 -41.84
N GLN A 14 12.31 -24.07 -42.74
CA GLN A 14 10.96 -24.59 -42.44
C GLN A 14 11.00 -25.78 -41.46
N SER A 15 12.01 -26.66 -41.57
CA SER A 15 12.18 -27.76 -40.63
C SER A 15 12.53 -27.27 -39.22
N SER A 16 13.36 -26.22 -39.10
CA SER A 16 13.67 -25.60 -37.81
C SER A 16 12.46 -24.91 -37.17
N LYS A 17 11.64 -24.20 -37.95
CA LYS A 17 10.42 -23.56 -37.44
C LYS A 17 9.38 -24.60 -36.99
N ALA A 18 9.20 -25.67 -37.75
CA ALA A 18 8.31 -26.77 -37.36
C ALA A 18 8.75 -27.48 -36.06
N LEU A 19 10.07 -27.60 -35.84
CA LEU A 19 10.61 -28.14 -34.58
C LEU A 19 10.38 -27.18 -33.40
N TRP A 20 10.57 -25.87 -33.60
CA TRP A 20 10.28 -24.87 -32.57
C TRP A 20 8.79 -24.78 -32.25
N ASP A 21 7.93 -24.81 -33.25
CA ASP A 21 6.47 -24.81 -33.07
C ASP A 21 6.00 -26.11 -32.38
N ALA A 22 6.63 -27.25 -32.67
CA ALA A 22 6.32 -28.53 -31.99
C ALA A 22 6.78 -28.52 -30.53
N VAL A 23 7.95 -27.95 -30.22
CA VAL A 23 8.43 -27.80 -28.83
C VAL A 23 7.55 -26.82 -28.07
N LEU A 24 7.14 -25.72 -28.70
CA LEU A 24 6.25 -24.73 -28.11
C LEU A 24 4.85 -25.33 -27.87
N ALA A 25 4.32 -26.11 -28.82
CA ALA A 25 3.05 -26.80 -28.67
C ALA A 25 3.10 -27.89 -27.57
N HIS A 26 4.21 -28.62 -27.46
CA HIS A 26 4.40 -29.59 -26.40
C HIS A 26 4.52 -28.91 -25.02
N HIS A 27 5.21 -27.77 -24.96
CA HIS A 27 5.32 -26.97 -23.73
C HIS A 27 3.98 -26.36 -23.32
N LEU A 28 3.22 -25.76 -24.25
CA LEU A 28 1.86 -25.27 -24.00
C LEU A 28 0.92 -26.40 -23.59
N SER A 29 1.05 -27.59 -24.19
CA SER A 29 0.23 -28.75 -23.83
C SER A 29 0.54 -29.23 -22.41
N LEU A 30 1.81 -29.24 -22.01
CA LEU A 30 2.23 -29.53 -20.63
C LEU A 30 1.77 -28.44 -19.65
N GLU A 31 1.86 -27.16 -20.01
CA GLU A 31 1.33 -26.06 -19.20
C GLU A 31 -0.18 -26.16 -19.02
N ILE A 32 -0.93 -26.45 -20.09
CA ILE A 32 -2.38 -26.66 -20.03
C ILE A 32 -2.69 -27.86 -19.12
N HIS A 33 -1.98 -28.99 -19.25
CA HIS A 33 -2.23 -30.16 -18.42
C HIS A 33 -1.91 -29.93 -16.93
N VAL A 34 -0.86 -29.14 -16.64
CA VAL A 34 -0.49 -28.77 -15.28
C VAL A 34 -1.46 -27.74 -14.71
N CYS A 35 -1.92 -26.78 -15.52
CA CYS A 35 -2.96 -25.82 -15.13
C CYS A 35 -4.30 -26.50 -14.86
N THR A 36 -4.75 -27.43 -15.71
CA THR A 36 -5.99 -28.19 -15.48
C THR A 36 -5.91 -29.02 -14.19
N ALA A 37 -4.78 -29.68 -13.94
CA ALA A 37 -4.57 -30.42 -12.69
C ALA A 37 -4.45 -29.53 -11.44
N MET A 38 -4.16 -28.23 -11.62
CA MET A 38 -4.13 -27.24 -10.52
C MET A 38 -5.48 -26.55 -10.33
N SER A 39 -6.26 -26.33 -11.38
CA SER A 39 -7.62 -25.80 -11.30
C SER A 39 -8.58 -26.80 -10.66
N ASP A 40 -8.44 -28.11 -10.93
CA ASP A 40 -9.23 -29.16 -10.26
C ASP A 40 -8.99 -29.21 -8.73
N ILE A 41 -7.90 -28.59 -8.24
CA ILE A 41 -7.57 -28.45 -6.81
C ILE A 41 -8.11 -27.13 -6.22
N GLU A 42 -8.32 -26.10 -7.04
CA GLU A 42 -8.86 -24.81 -6.61
C GLU A 42 -10.40 -24.75 -6.70
N GLU A 43 -11.04 -25.48 -7.62
CA GLU A 43 -12.49 -25.45 -7.86
C GLU A 43 -13.33 -26.08 -6.72
N GLU A 44 -12.72 -26.83 -5.79
CA GLU A 44 -13.43 -27.37 -4.60
C GLU A 44 -13.57 -26.34 -3.45
N TYR A 45 -13.08 -25.10 -3.59
CA TYR A 45 -12.98 -24.15 -2.47
C TYR A 45 -13.72 -22.81 -2.61
N GLU A 46 -14.45 -22.55 -3.70
CA GLU A 46 -15.02 -21.22 -3.91
C GLU A 46 -16.42 -21.26 -4.53
N GLU A 47 -17.43 -21.57 -3.70
CA GLU A 47 -18.81 -21.24 -4.03
C GLU A 47 -19.60 -20.89 -2.75
N GLN A 48 -19.66 -19.60 -2.40
CA GLN A 48 -20.92 -18.84 -2.41
C GLN A 48 -20.73 -17.35 -2.04
N PRO A 49 -21.60 -16.46 -2.55
CA PRO A 49 -21.38 -15.02 -2.69
C PRO A 49 -21.99 -14.20 -1.55
N GLU A 50 -21.38 -13.06 -1.21
CA GLU A 50 -22.03 -11.97 -0.47
C GLU A 50 -22.68 -10.99 -1.46
N GLU A 51 -23.98 -10.80 -1.28
CA GLU A 51 -24.78 -9.72 -1.86
C GLU A 51 -24.39 -8.39 -1.23
N GLU A 52 -24.34 -7.30 -2.00
CA GLU A 52 -24.75 -5.99 -1.50
C GLU A 52 -25.27 -5.12 -2.67
N GLN A 53 -26.52 -4.67 -2.49
CA GLN A 53 -27.28 -3.83 -3.40
C GLN A 53 -26.91 -2.36 -3.25
N GLU A 54 -27.13 -1.64 -4.36
CA GLU A 54 -27.10 -0.20 -4.53
C GLU A 54 -28.00 0.55 -3.55
N GLU A 55 -27.58 1.74 -3.11
CA GLU A 55 -28.49 2.88 -2.97
C GLU A 55 -27.85 4.17 -3.49
N GLU A 56 -28.71 4.95 -4.11
CA GLU A 56 -28.52 6.09 -5.01
C GLU A 56 -28.69 7.44 -4.28
N GLN A 57 -28.23 8.51 -4.94
CA GLN A 57 -28.65 9.92 -4.79
C GLN A 57 -28.18 10.65 -3.51
N GLU A 58 -27.73 11.91 -3.56
CA GLU A 58 -28.41 13.06 -4.17
C GLU A 58 -27.44 14.20 -4.56
N HIS A 59 -27.88 14.93 -5.59
CA HIS A 59 -27.31 16.13 -6.17
C HIS A 59 -27.93 17.36 -5.52
N VAL A 60 -27.13 18.37 -5.12
CA VAL A 60 -27.64 19.72 -4.87
C VAL A 60 -26.66 20.74 -5.44
N GLU A 61 -27.09 21.38 -6.53
CA GLU A 61 -26.60 22.63 -7.06
C GLU A 61 -26.75 23.77 -6.05
N GLY A 62 -25.80 24.71 -6.11
CA GLY A 62 -25.87 25.99 -5.42
C GLY A 62 -25.02 27.00 -6.17
N GLU A 63 -25.58 27.52 -7.25
CA GLU A 63 -25.15 28.79 -7.85
C GLU A 63 -25.35 29.91 -6.83
N GLN A 64 -24.36 30.80 -6.70
CA GLN A 64 -24.61 32.18 -6.33
C GLN A 64 -23.55 33.11 -6.93
N GLU A 65 -24.06 33.99 -7.78
CA GLU A 65 -23.45 35.11 -8.47
C GLU A 65 -23.05 36.27 -7.54
N THR A 66 -22.08 37.05 -8.03
CA THR A 66 -21.86 38.50 -7.80
C THR A 66 -21.39 38.98 -6.42
N HIS A 67 -20.18 39.53 -6.34
CA HIS A 67 -19.97 40.98 -6.41
C HIS A 67 -18.47 41.26 -6.66
N GLU A 68 -18.16 41.82 -7.83
CA GLU A 68 -16.92 42.57 -8.07
C GLU A 68 -16.99 43.84 -7.22
N GLU A 69 -16.08 44.01 -6.26
CA GLU A 69 -15.82 45.32 -5.67
C GLU A 69 -14.45 45.79 -6.18
N GLU A 70 -14.52 46.63 -7.20
CA GLU A 70 -13.43 47.40 -7.78
C GLU A 70 -12.97 48.41 -6.73
N GLU A 71 -11.91 48.09 -5.97
CA GLU A 71 -11.36 49.04 -5.00
C GLU A 71 -10.56 50.14 -5.73
N GLU A 72 -11.07 51.35 -5.55
CA GLU A 72 -10.78 52.56 -6.30
C GLU A 72 -9.35 53.05 -6.08
N ARG A 73 -8.59 53.12 -7.19
CA ARG A 73 -7.29 53.79 -7.28
C ARG A 73 -7.39 55.23 -6.74
N PRO A 74 -6.65 55.64 -5.69
CA PRO A 74 -6.78 57.00 -5.18
C PRO A 74 -6.26 57.99 -6.22
N ARG A 75 -7.17 58.81 -6.76
CA ARG A 75 -6.80 59.94 -7.62
C ARG A 75 -6.00 60.95 -6.80
N TYR A 76 -4.71 61.07 -7.12
CA TYR A 76 -3.91 62.20 -6.64
C TYR A 76 -4.51 63.49 -7.22
N LYS A 77 -5.09 64.32 -6.35
CA LYS A 77 -5.49 65.68 -6.70
C LYS A 77 -4.22 66.53 -6.71
N THR A 78 -3.73 66.87 -7.89
CA THR A 78 -2.77 67.96 -8.08
C THR A 78 -3.40 69.26 -7.61
N MET A 79 -3.11 69.67 -6.38
CA MET A 79 -3.40 71.04 -5.95
C MET A 79 -2.32 71.95 -6.52
N VAL A 80 -2.62 72.59 -7.65
CA VAL A 80 -1.82 73.69 -8.19
C VAL A 80 -1.95 74.86 -7.22
N SER A 81 -0.95 75.06 -6.36
CA SER A 81 -0.79 76.32 -5.63
C SER A 81 -0.35 77.38 -6.63
N GLN A 82 -1.26 78.31 -6.98
CA GLN A 82 -0.95 79.50 -7.76
C GLN A 82 0.00 80.39 -6.96
N LEU A 83 1.30 80.28 -7.23
CA LEU A 83 2.30 81.24 -6.75
C LEU A 83 2.19 82.51 -7.58
N ALA A 84 1.65 83.57 -6.97
CA ALA A 84 1.74 84.92 -7.48
C ALA A 84 3.21 85.32 -7.65
N ALA A 85 3.54 85.95 -8.78
CA ALA A 85 4.88 86.41 -9.11
C ALA A 85 5.45 87.36 -8.02
N PRO A 86 6.59 87.03 -7.38
CA PRO A 86 7.23 87.93 -6.43
C PRO A 86 7.71 89.18 -7.14
N LYS A 87 7.25 90.35 -6.69
CA LYS A 87 7.79 91.66 -7.07
C LYS A 87 9.15 91.83 -6.40
N ILE A 88 10.18 92.04 -7.21
CA ILE A 88 11.56 92.30 -6.79
C ILE A 88 11.68 93.78 -6.44
N PRO A 89 12.07 94.17 -5.21
CA PRO A 89 12.62 95.50 -4.95
C PRO A 89 14.09 95.52 -5.37
N GLU A 90 14.44 96.56 -6.11
CA GLU A 90 15.77 96.81 -6.67
C GLU A 90 16.90 96.82 -5.62
N GLY A 91 18.06 96.30 -6.02
CA GLY A 91 19.32 96.96 -5.69
C GLY A 91 20.12 96.44 -4.49
N GLU A 92 20.35 95.13 -4.40
CA GLU A 92 21.56 94.62 -3.73
C GLU A 92 22.16 93.52 -4.59
N ARG A 93 23.48 93.57 -4.76
CA ARG A 93 24.24 92.83 -5.77
C ARG A 93 23.97 91.33 -5.64
N VAL A 94 23.09 90.80 -6.49
CA VAL A 94 22.68 89.40 -6.47
C VAL A 94 23.85 88.56 -6.94
N ASP A 95 24.51 87.88 -6.01
CA ASP A 95 25.65 87.03 -6.29
C ASP A 95 25.15 85.72 -6.92
N PHE A 96 25.35 85.54 -8.22
CA PHE A 96 24.82 84.38 -8.96
C PHE A 96 25.40 83.06 -8.45
N ASP A 97 26.61 83.09 -7.91
CA ASP A 97 27.24 81.94 -7.25
C ASP A 97 26.51 81.56 -5.95
N ASP A 98 25.97 82.56 -5.23
CA ASP A 98 25.20 82.32 -4.00
C ASP A 98 23.83 81.70 -4.28
N ILE A 99 23.17 82.14 -5.36
CA ILE A 99 21.93 81.50 -5.84
C ILE A 99 22.21 80.05 -6.25
N HIS A 100 23.32 79.79 -6.94
CA HIS A 100 23.63 78.44 -7.38
C HIS A 100 23.96 77.50 -6.21
N ARG A 101 24.73 77.96 -5.22
CA ARG A 101 24.99 77.21 -3.97
C ARG A 101 23.70 76.91 -3.21
N LYS A 102 22.84 77.92 -3.00
CA LYS A 102 21.54 77.74 -2.32
C LYS A 102 20.62 76.76 -3.05
N ARG A 103 20.66 76.73 -4.39
CA ARG A 103 19.93 75.72 -5.17
C ARG A 103 20.47 74.32 -4.90
N MET A 104 21.78 74.13 -4.97
CA MET A 104 22.40 72.82 -4.72
C MET A 104 22.16 72.32 -3.29
N GLU A 105 22.24 73.21 -2.29
CA GLU A 105 21.93 72.87 -0.89
C GLU A 105 20.46 72.49 -0.70
N LYS A 106 19.54 73.23 -1.33
CA LYS A 106 18.10 72.94 -1.29
C LYS A 106 17.78 71.60 -1.95
N ASP A 107 18.35 71.34 -3.14
CA ASP A 107 18.14 70.09 -3.86
C ASP A 107 18.73 68.89 -3.10
N LEU A 108 19.90 69.06 -2.47
CA LEU A 108 20.51 68.01 -1.63
C LEU A 108 19.66 67.71 -0.39
N LEU A 109 19.13 68.74 0.27
CA LEU A 109 18.26 68.59 1.43
C LEU A 109 16.92 67.96 1.06
N GLU A 110 16.32 68.38 -0.06
CA GLU A 110 15.09 67.80 -0.60
C GLU A 110 15.29 66.31 -0.93
N LEU A 111 16.39 65.95 -1.60
CA LEU A 111 16.76 64.56 -1.87
C LEU A 111 16.93 63.74 -0.59
N GLN A 112 17.62 64.27 0.43
CA GLN A 112 17.78 63.60 1.72
C GLN A 112 16.42 63.35 2.38
N THR A 113 15.55 64.37 2.44
CA THR A 113 14.20 64.21 3.02
C THR A 113 13.34 63.22 2.24
N LEU A 114 13.44 63.17 0.91
CA LEU A 114 12.68 62.23 0.09
C LEU A 114 13.15 60.79 0.32
N ILE A 115 14.47 60.60 0.47
CA ILE A 115 15.07 59.30 0.81
C ILE A 115 14.53 58.83 2.16
N ASP A 116 14.62 59.66 3.20
CA ASP A 116 14.20 59.30 4.56
C ASP A 116 12.69 59.01 4.62
N VAL A 117 11.86 59.85 3.98
CA VAL A 117 10.41 59.62 3.89
C VAL A 117 10.09 58.31 3.16
N HIS A 118 10.79 57.97 2.07
CA HIS A 118 10.56 56.73 1.35
C HIS A 118 10.91 55.49 2.19
N PHE A 119 12.02 55.52 2.94
CA PHE A 119 12.41 54.43 3.83
C PHE A 119 11.48 54.29 5.02
N ASP A 120 11.10 55.39 5.68
CA ASP A 120 10.17 55.36 6.80
C ASP A 120 8.78 54.90 6.37
N GLN A 121 8.32 55.31 5.19
CA GLN A 121 7.04 54.86 4.64
C GLN A 121 7.07 53.35 4.34
N ARG A 122 8.10 52.86 3.63
CA ARG A 122 8.29 51.43 3.37
C ARG A 122 8.35 50.62 4.66
N LYS A 123 9.09 51.10 5.65
CA LYS A 123 9.25 50.41 6.93
C LYS A 123 7.92 50.29 7.68
N LYS A 124 7.13 51.35 7.74
CA LYS A 124 5.79 51.32 8.34
C LYS A 124 4.85 50.37 7.60
N GLU A 125 4.84 50.41 6.27
CA GLU A 125 4.04 49.50 5.45
C GLU A 125 4.46 48.03 5.63
N GLU A 126 5.76 47.75 5.71
CA GLU A 126 6.28 46.40 5.98
C GLU A 126 5.90 45.91 7.38
N GLU A 127 6.04 46.75 8.42
CA GLU A 127 5.64 46.42 9.79
C GLU A 127 4.13 46.14 9.88
N GLU A 128 3.29 46.93 9.22
CA GLU A 128 1.84 46.71 9.15
C GLU A 128 1.49 45.42 8.40
N LEU A 129 2.16 45.16 7.28
CA LEU A 129 1.95 43.95 6.49
C LEU A 129 2.37 42.68 7.27
N ILE A 130 3.50 42.75 7.98
CA ILE A 130 3.96 41.67 8.86
C ILE A 130 2.94 41.45 9.98
N GLY A 131 2.49 42.52 10.66
CA GLY A 131 1.50 42.41 11.73
C GLY A 131 0.15 41.85 11.24
N LEU A 132 -0.28 42.17 10.02
CA LEU A 132 -1.47 41.58 9.41
C LEU A 132 -1.29 40.09 9.11
N LYS A 133 -0.15 39.71 8.53
CA LYS A 133 0.18 38.31 8.25
C LYS A 133 0.23 37.48 9.52
N GLU A 134 0.87 37.97 10.58
CA GLU A 134 0.94 37.31 11.87
C GLU A 134 -0.46 37.10 12.47
N ARG A 135 -1.36 38.09 12.40
CA ARG A 135 -2.75 37.93 12.85
C ARG A 135 -3.52 36.87 12.05
N ILE A 136 -3.29 36.80 10.74
CA ILE A 136 -3.93 35.78 9.88
C ILE A 136 -3.38 34.40 10.21
N GLU A 137 -2.06 34.29 10.38
CA GLU A 137 -1.37 33.05 10.73
C GLU A 137 -1.81 32.53 12.09
N ASN A 138 -1.87 33.39 13.11
CA ASN A 138 -2.37 33.03 14.43
C ASN A 138 -3.82 32.52 14.37
N ARG A 139 -4.72 33.17 13.62
CA ARG A 139 -6.11 32.67 13.43
C ARG A 139 -6.16 31.33 12.69
N ARG A 140 -5.25 31.09 11.74
CA ARG A 140 -5.17 29.80 11.03
C ARG A 140 -4.65 28.70 11.95
N ALA A 141 -3.60 28.99 12.70
CA ALA A 141 -3.02 28.08 13.70
C ALA A 141 -4.05 27.73 14.78
N GLU A 142 -4.79 28.71 15.28
CA GLU A 142 -5.85 28.47 16.28
C GLU A 142 -6.97 27.58 15.71
N ARG A 143 -7.42 27.81 14.47
CA ARG A 143 -8.42 26.94 13.83
C ARG A 143 -7.89 25.52 13.63
N ALA A 144 -6.64 25.38 13.20
CA ALA A 144 -5.99 24.08 13.04
C ALA A 144 -5.88 23.34 14.39
N GLU A 145 -5.51 24.06 15.45
CA GLU A 145 -5.41 23.50 16.80
C GLU A 145 -6.79 23.09 17.34
N GLN A 146 -7.82 23.91 17.13
CA GLN A 146 -9.19 23.56 17.49
C GLN A 146 -9.69 22.32 16.74
N GLN A 147 -9.33 22.15 15.46
CA GLN A 147 -9.65 20.93 14.70
C GLN A 147 -8.90 19.72 15.25
N ARG A 148 -7.61 19.86 15.57
CA ARG A 148 -6.78 18.81 16.17
C ARG A 148 -7.35 18.33 17.50
N VAL A 149 -7.71 19.26 18.39
CA VAL A 149 -8.31 18.95 19.69
C VAL A 149 -9.68 18.27 19.53
N ARG A 150 -10.50 18.68 18.55
CA ARG A 150 -11.78 17.99 18.27
C ARG A 150 -11.55 16.57 17.75
N ALA A 151 -10.61 16.38 16.83
CA ALA A 151 -10.26 15.07 16.28
C ALA A 151 -9.68 14.14 17.36
N GLU A 152 -8.82 14.66 18.24
CA GLU A 152 -8.24 13.91 19.36
C GLU A 152 -9.30 13.50 20.37
N LYS A 153 -10.21 14.42 20.76
CA LYS A 153 -11.33 14.10 21.66
C LYS A 153 -12.28 13.05 21.06
N GLU A 154 -12.53 13.10 19.76
CA GLU A 154 -13.35 12.08 19.09
C GLU A 154 -12.62 10.74 19.03
N ARG A 155 -11.33 10.73 18.69
CA ARG A 155 -10.51 9.51 18.73
C ARG A 155 -10.50 8.88 20.13
N ASP A 156 -10.35 9.67 21.19
CA ASP A 156 -10.38 9.18 22.57
C ASP A 156 -11.74 8.60 22.95
N ARG A 157 -12.83 9.23 22.49
CA ARG A 157 -14.19 8.70 22.71
C ARG A 157 -14.39 7.36 22.00
N GLN A 158 -13.96 7.25 20.74
CA GLN A 158 -13.98 6.01 19.98
C GLN A 158 -13.12 4.92 20.64
N THR A 159 -11.93 5.30 21.11
CA THR A 159 -11.01 4.39 21.80
C THR A 159 -11.61 3.87 23.10
N ARG A 160 -12.25 4.73 23.91
CA ARG A 160 -12.93 4.32 25.15
C ARG A 160 -14.11 3.39 24.89
N ILE A 161 -14.90 3.64 23.84
CA ILE A 161 -16.02 2.77 23.46
C ILE A 161 -15.48 1.41 22.98
N ALA A 162 -14.41 1.40 22.19
CA ALA A 162 -13.75 0.18 21.73
C ALA A 162 -13.14 -0.61 22.91
N GLU A 163 -12.52 0.06 23.88
CA GLU A 163 -11.95 -0.57 25.07
C GLU A 163 -13.03 -1.11 26.01
N GLU A 164 -14.14 -0.40 26.22
CA GLU A 164 -15.27 -0.90 27.00
C GLU A 164 -15.94 -2.10 26.32
N ARG A 165 -16.08 -2.04 24.99
CA ARG A 165 -16.56 -3.17 24.19
C ARG A 165 -15.61 -4.36 24.27
N GLN A 166 -14.30 -4.12 24.18
CA GLN A 166 -13.28 -5.16 24.30
C GLN A 166 -13.26 -5.78 25.69
N ARG A 167 -13.39 -4.98 26.75
CA ARG A 167 -13.49 -5.49 28.13
C ARG A 167 -14.75 -6.33 28.35
N LYS A 168 -15.88 -5.92 27.76
CA LYS A 168 -17.13 -6.69 27.79
C LYS A 168 -17.01 -7.99 26.98
N GLU A 169 -16.35 -7.95 25.83
CA GLU A 169 -16.07 -9.12 25.00
C GLU A 169 -15.09 -10.07 25.69
N ASP A 170 -14.10 -9.57 26.43
CA ASP A 170 -13.14 -10.37 27.23
C ASP A 170 -13.82 -11.02 28.44
N GLU A 171 -14.71 -10.30 29.13
CA GLU A 171 -15.51 -10.85 30.23
C GLU A 171 -16.54 -11.89 29.73
N GLU A 172 -17.17 -11.66 28.58
CA GLU A 172 -18.08 -12.62 27.95
C GLU A 172 -17.32 -13.85 27.40
N ALA A 173 -16.13 -13.65 26.82
CA ALA A 173 -15.26 -14.74 26.37
C ALA A 173 -14.76 -15.57 27.54
N LYS A 174 -14.40 -14.95 28.67
CA LYS A 174 -14.03 -15.65 29.90
C LYS A 174 -15.20 -16.43 30.48
N LYS A 175 -16.41 -15.86 30.51
CA LYS A 175 -17.61 -16.55 30.96
C LYS A 175 -17.98 -17.72 30.03
N ARG A 176 -17.90 -17.54 28.71
CA ARG A 176 -18.08 -18.63 27.74
C ARG A 176 -17.02 -19.72 27.91
N ALA A 177 -15.76 -19.35 28.14
CA ALA A 177 -14.69 -20.32 28.40
C ALA A 177 -14.91 -21.08 29.72
N ASP A 178 -15.37 -20.40 30.78
CA ASP A 178 -15.68 -21.03 32.07
C ASP A 178 -16.92 -21.94 31.97
N ASP A 179 -17.95 -21.53 31.22
CA ASP A 179 -19.15 -22.35 30.98
C ASP A 179 -18.85 -23.52 30.04
N GLU A 180 -17.99 -23.35 29.03
CA GLU A 180 -17.47 -24.43 28.20
C GLU A 180 -16.57 -25.37 29.00
N ALA A 181 -15.73 -24.87 29.91
CA ALA A 181 -14.90 -25.69 30.78
C ALA A 181 -15.75 -26.47 31.80
N LYS A 182 -16.79 -25.86 32.38
CA LYS A 182 -17.77 -26.56 33.23
C LYS A 182 -18.56 -27.59 32.43
N LYS A 183 -19.03 -27.25 31.23
CA LYS A 183 -19.74 -28.16 30.31
C LYS A 183 -18.83 -29.31 29.86
N LYS A 184 -17.56 -29.05 29.54
CA LYS A 184 -16.53 -30.04 29.21
C LYS A 184 -16.18 -30.90 30.42
N LYS A 185 -16.13 -30.36 31.64
CA LYS A 185 -15.94 -31.12 32.87
C LYS A 185 -17.11 -32.06 33.14
N VAL A 186 -18.35 -31.59 32.95
CA VAL A 186 -19.57 -32.41 33.06
C VAL A 186 -19.66 -33.47 31.95
N LEU A 187 -19.38 -33.11 30.70
CA LEU A 187 -19.39 -34.03 29.55
C LEU A 187 -18.22 -35.02 29.56
N SER A 188 -17.04 -34.61 30.03
CA SER A 188 -15.88 -35.49 30.22
C SER A 188 -16.12 -36.49 31.35
N ASN A 189 -16.94 -36.12 32.34
CA ASN A 189 -17.40 -37.04 33.38
C ASN A 189 -18.50 -38.01 32.88
N MET A 190 -19.22 -37.66 31.80
CA MET A 190 -20.29 -38.48 31.21
C MET A 190 -19.90 -39.28 29.96
N GLY A 191 -18.74 -39.03 29.34
CA GLY A 191 -18.45 -39.67 28.06
C GLY A 191 -16.96 -39.77 27.72
N ALA A 192 -16.40 -40.96 27.93
CA ALA A 192 -15.07 -41.36 27.45
C ALA A 192 -14.91 -41.30 25.91
N HIS A 193 -15.97 -40.93 25.17
CA HIS A 193 -15.97 -40.79 23.71
C HIS A 193 -16.16 -39.35 23.18
N PHE A 194 -16.55 -38.37 24.00
CA PHE A 194 -16.77 -36.98 23.54
C PHE A 194 -15.54 -36.07 23.74
N GLY A 195 -14.64 -36.43 24.66
CA GLY A 195 -13.44 -35.64 25.00
C GLY A 195 -12.44 -35.46 23.86
N GLY A 196 -12.40 -36.38 22.89
CA GLY A 196 -11.48 -36.32 21.75
C GLY A 196 -11.77 -35.20 20.74
N PHE A 197 -13.03 -34.81 20.58
CA PHE A 197 -13.43 -33.78 19.62
C PHE A 197 -13.14 -32.36 20.15
N LEU A 198 -13.43 -32.10 21.42
CA LEU A 198 -13.15 -30.81 22.07
C LEU A 198 -11.65 -30.54 22.24
N ALA A 199 -10.84 -31.55 22.58
CA ALA A 199 -9.39 -31.40 22.66
C ALA A 199 -8.76 -31.06 21.30
N LYS A 200 -9.29 -31.63 20.21
CA LYS A 200 -8.81 -31.39 18.84
C LYS A 200 -9.22 -30.00 18.32
N ALA A 201 -10.36 -29.46 18.75
CA ALA A 201 -10.79 -28.10 18.42
C ALA A 201 -9.93 -27.04 19.14
N GLU A 202 -9.63 -27.25 20.42
CA GLU A 202 -8.86 -26.30 21.23
C GLU A 202 -7.38 -26.23 20.82
N GLN A 203 -6.80 -27.38 20.42
CA GLN A 203 -5.42 -27.44 19.94
C GLN A 203 -5.23 -26.81 18.53
N ARG A 204 -6.31 -26.65 17.75
CA ARG A 204 -6.29 -25.96 16.44
C ARG A 204 -6.45 -24.45 16.54
N ARG A 205 -6.97 -23.91 17.65
CA ARG A 205 -7.40 -22.49 17.75
C ARG A 205 -6.34 -21.52 18.30
N GLY A 206 -5.30 -22.00 18.98
CA GLY A 206 -4.50 -21.11 19.86
C GLY A 206 -2.97 -21.13 19.77
N LYS A 207 -2.32 -21.97 18.95
CA LYS A 207 -0.84 -22.09 19.05
C LYS A 207 -0.06 -22.45 17.80
N SER A 208 -0.74 -22.83 16.71
CA SER A 208 -0.08 -23.03 15.42
C SER A 208 -0.68 -22.02 14.47
N GLN A 209 0.17 -21.14 13.93
CA GLN A 209 -0.14 -20.46 12.68
C GLN A 209 -0.66 -21.55 11.72
N THR A 210 -1.85 -21.35 11.14
CA THR A 210 -2.42 -22.40 10.28
C THR A 210 -1.51 -22.60 9.07
N GLY A 211 -1.50 -23.79 8.47
CA GLY A 211 -0.65 -24.06 7.30
C GLY A 211 -0.84 -23.02 6.17
N ARG A 212 -2.06 -22.45 6.06
CA ARG A 212 -2.40 -21.34 5.15
C ARG A 212 -1.63 -20.06 5.48
N GLU A 213 -1.60 -19.67 6.74
CA GLU A 213 -0.91 -18.46 7.21
C GLU A 213 0.62 -18.60 7.09
N ILE A 214 1.18 -19.77 7.39
CA ILE A 214 2.62 -20.04 7.21
C ILE A 214 2.98 -19.97 5.72
N LYS A 215 2.16 -20.58 4.83
CA LYS A 215 2.34 -20.49 3.38
C LYS A 215 2.28 -19.04 2.90
N LYS A 216 1.27 -18.27 3.34
CA LYS A 216 1.12 -16.86 2.96
C LYS A 216 2.32 -16.03 3.41
N LYS A 217 2.77 -16.20 4.65
CA LYS A 217 3.96 -15.50 5.19
C LYS A 217 5.22 -15.87 4.41
N THR A 218 5.47 -17.15 4.20
CA THR A 218 6.66 -17.64 3.47
C THR A 218 6.68 -17.16 2.02
N LEU A 219 5.53 -17.15 1.34
CA LEU A 219 5.43 -16.65 -0.04
C LEU A 219 5.62 -15.13 -0.10
N ALA A 220 5.10 -14.38 0.87
CA ALA A 220 5.32 -12.95 0.96
C ALA A 220 6.80 -12.61 1.18
N GLU A 221 7.52 -13.36 2.03
CA GLU A 221 8.96 -13.21 2.26
C GLU A 221 9.79 -13.51 1.00
N ARG A 222 9.37 -14.49 0.19
CA ARG A 222 10.04 -14.84 -1.08
C ARG A 222 9.75 -13.86 -2.21
N ARG A 223 8.63 -13.13 -2.13
CA ARG A 223 8.19 -12.20 -3.18
C ARG A 223 9.02 -10.92 -3.11
N LYS A 224 9.92 -10.75 -4.06
CA LYS A 224 10.67 -9.50 -4.24
C LYS A 224 9.81 -8.47 -5.00
N PRO A 225 9.59 -7.26 -4.46
CA PRO A 225 8.86 -6.22 -5.19
C PRO A 225 9.64 -5.81 -6.46
N LEU A 226 8.90 -5.52 -7.53
CA LEU A 226 9.48 -5.11 -8.82
C LEU A 226 9.49 -3.58 -8.89
N GLY A 227 10.67 -2.97 -8.79
CA GLY A 227 10.85 -1.53 -9.01
C GLY A 227 11.16 -1.22 -10.47
N THR A 228 10.21 -1.40 -11.38
CA THR A 228 10.44 -1.29 -12.84
C THR A 228 10.14 0.08 -13.44
N GLU A 229 9.51 0.99 -12.69
CA GLU A 229 8.90 2.22 -13.24
C GLU A 229 9.93 3.25 -13.73
N ASN A 230 11.13 3.28 -13.16
CA ASN A 230 12.14 4.33 -13.43
C ASN A 230 13.45 3.77 -14.04
N LEU A 231 13.41 2.59 -14.68
CA LEU A 231 14.59 1.94 -15.25
C LEU A 231 14.75 2.28 -16.75
N ARG A 232 16.01 2.41 -17.21
CA ARG A 232 16.34 2.51 -18.63
C ARG A 232 16.15 1.15 -19.33
N GLU A 233 15.97 1.17 -20.65
CA GLU A 233 15.70 -0.04 -21.46
C GLU A 233 16.74 -1.16 -21.29
N GLU A 234 18.03 -0.81 -21.19
CA GLU A 234 19.10 -1.79 -20.94
C GLU A 234 18.93 -2.50 -19.58
N ARG A 235 18.61 -1.75 -18.52
CA ARG A 235 18.34 -2.29 -17.19
C ARG A 235 17.04 -3.09 -17.12
N LEU A 236 16.04 -2.71 -17.90
CA LEU A 236 14.80 -3.49 -18.03
C LEU A 236 15.07 -4.85 -18.70
N ARG A 237 15.93 -4.90 -19.72
CA ARG A 237 16.35 -6.17 -20.35
C ARG A 237 17.11 -7.08 -19.39
N GLU A 238 18.01 -6.53 -18.58
CA GLU A 238 18.69 -7.28 -17.52
C GLU A 238 17.68 -7.82 -16.50
N ARG A 239 16.78 -6.96 -16.02
CA ARG A 239 15.75 -7.35 -15.04
C ARG A 239 14.80 -8.43 -15.56
N ALA A 240 14.44 -8.36 -16.85
CA ALA A 240 13.63 -9.40 -17.49
C ALA A 240 14.35 -10.75 -17.56
N LYS A 241 15.66 -10.75 -17.86
CA LYS A 241 16.48 -11.96 -17.84
C LYS A 241 16.57 -12.57 -16.45
N GLU A 242 16.85 -11.76 -15.43
CA GLU A 242 16.88 -12.23 -14.04
C GLU A 242 15.54 -12.84 -13.60
N MET A 243 14.42 -12.23 -14.00
CA MET A 243 13.09 -12.76 -13.70
C MET A 243 12.83 -14.08 -14.43
N TRP A 244 13.26 -14.19 -15.68
CA TRP A 244 13.15 -15.43 -16.44
C TRP A 244 13.99 -16.56 -15.83
N GLU A 245 15.24 -16.29 -15.46
CA GLU A 245 16.10 -17.25 -14.75
C GLU A 245 15.48 -17.68 -13.41
N TRP A 246 14.88 -16.75 -12.67
CA TRP A 246 14.20 -17.04 -11.42
C TRP A 246 12.98 -17.95 -11.60
N ILE A 247 12.17 -17.71 -12.63
CA ILE A 247 11.02 -18.57 -12.98
C ILE A 247 11.53 -19.96 -13.36
N TYR A 248 12.54 -20.05 -14.23
CA TYR A 248 13.12 -21.31 -14.66
C TYR A 248 13.65 -22.14 -13.48
N GLN A 249 14.35 -21.50 -12.54
CA GLN A 249 14.82 -22.18 -11.32
C GLN A 249 13.65 -22.73 -10.50
N LEU A 250 12.60 -21.94 -10.27
CA LEU A 250 11.42 -22.37 -9.51
C LEU A 250 10.69 -23.54 -10.20
N GLU A 251 10.62 -23.55 -11.52
CA GLU A 251 10.05 -24.66 -12.29
C GLU A 251 10.88 -25.94 -12.19
N SER A 252 12.21 -25.82 -12.25
CA SER A 252 13.11 -26.94 -12.06
C SER A 252 12.99 -27.53 -10.65
N GLU A 253 12.96 -26.69 -9.61
CA GLU A 253 12.75 -27.15 -8.23
C GLU A 253 11.38 -27.81 -8.04
N LYS A 254 10.32 -27.25 -8.66
CA LYS A 254 8.98 -27.84 -8.66
C LYS A 254 8.99 -29.24 -9.28
N PHE A 255 9.66 -29.42 -10.42
CA PHE A 255 9.77 -30.71 -11.09
C PHE A 255 10.43 -31.77 -10.18
N ASP A 256 11.57 -31.42 -9.58
CA ASP A 256 12.29 -32.33 -8.68
C ASP A 256 11.44 -32.72 -7.45
N LEU A 257 10.67 -31.78 -6.90
CA LEU A 257 9.78 -32.05 -5.77
C LEU A 257 8.61 -32.95 -6.17
N VAL A 258 8.06 -32.79 -7.38
CA VAL A 258 7.00 -33.65 -7.91
C VAL A 258 7.51 -35.08 -8.10
N GLU A 259 8.71 -35.27 -8.66
CA GLU A 259 9.33 -36.58 -8.83
C GLU A 259 9.63 -37.25 -7.48
N LYS A 260 10.19 -36.49 -6.52
CA LYS A 260 10.40 -36.97 -5.14
C LYS A 260 9.08 -37.42 -4.50
N MET A 261 8.01 -36.65 -4.67
CA MET A 261 6.68 -36.99 -4.14
C MET A 261 6.14 -38.28 -4.77
N ARG A 262 6.29 -38.47 -6.09
CA ARG A 262 5.88 -39.71 -6.79
C ARG A 262 6.63 -40.92 -6.23
N ARG A 263 7.94 -40.81 -6.05
CA ARG A 263 8.77 -41.86 -5.45
C ARG A 263 8.35 -42.18 -4.02
N GLN A 264 8.15 -41.16 -3.19
CA GLN A 264 7.71 -41.33 -1.80
C GLN A 264 6.33 -42.01 -1.72
N LYS A 265 5.38 -41.65 -2.59
CA LYS A 265 4.08 -42.34 -2.67
C LYS A 265 4.25 -43.84 -2.96
N TYR A 266 5.12 -44.20 -3.89
CA TYR A 266 5.44 -45.61 -4.17
C TYR A 266 6.07 -46.31 -2.96
N GLU A 267 7.08 -45.70 -2.33
CA GLU A 267 7.75 -46.25 -1.15
C GLU A 267 6.76 -46.47 0.01
N ILE A 268 5.87 -45.50 0.27
CA ILE A 268 4.79 -45.62 1.26
C ILE A 268 3.89 -46.81 0.94
N ASN A 269 3.44 -46.96 -0.31
CA ASN A 269 2.59 -48.07 -0.71
C ASN A 269 3.26 -49.43 -0.49
N VAL A 270 4.55 -49.54 -0.85
CA VAL A 270 5.34 -50.76 -0.62
C VAL A 270 5.48 -51.04 0.88
N LEU A 271 5.77 -50.03 1.70
CA LEU A 271 5.87 -50.17 3.15
C LEU A 271 4.55 -50.59 3.78
N LEU A 272 3.42 -50.02 3.37
CA LEU A 272 2.09 -50.42 3.83
C LEU A 272 1.80 -51.89 3.49
N ASN A 273 2.14 -52.33 2.28
CA ASN A 273 2.03 -53.74 1.89
C ASN A 273 2.92 -54.64 2.76
N ARG A 274 4.18 -54.26 3.01
CA ARG A 274 5.10 -55.01 3.88
C ARG A 274 4.57 -55.11 5.31
N ILE A 275 4.04 -54.03 5.87
CA ILE A 275 3.42 -54.02 7.20
C ILE A 275 2.22 -54.97 7.24
N SER A 276 1.34 -54.90 6.23
CA SER A 276 0.18 -55.79 6.11
C SER A 276 0.60 -57.27 6.05
N HIS A 277 1.61 -57.62 5.25
CA HIS A 277 2.16 -58.97 5.20
C HIS A 277 2.76 -59.43 6.54
N ALA A 278 3.53 -58.58 7.22
CA ALA A 278 4.11 -58.90 8.52
C ALA A 278 3.04 -59.08 9.62
N GLN A 279 1.93 -58.34 9.55
CA GLN A 279 0.82 -58.46 10.51
C GLN A 279 -0.04 -59.71 10.27
N LYS A 280 -0.16 -60.19 9.02
CA LYS A 280 -0.89 -61.43 8.69
C LYS A 280 -0.33 -62.65 9.41
N PHE A 281 1.00 -62.76 9.56
CA PHE A 281 1.64 -63.90 10.24
C PHE A 281 1.72 -63.74 11.77
N LYS A 282 1.65 -62.52 12.30
CA LYS A 282 1.64 -62.29 13.77
C LYS A 282 0.34 -62.71 14.46
N LYS A 283 -0.77 -62.86 13.74
CA LYS A 283 -2.06 -63.28 14.32
C LYS A 283 -2.20 -64.81 14.53
N VAL A 284 -1.31 -65.63 13.97
CA VAL A 284 -1.45 -67.10 13.99
C VAL A 284 -0.57 -67.80 15.05
N HIS A 285 0.51 -67.16 15.54
CA HIS A 285 1.43 -67.79 16.50
C HIS A 285 1.19 -67.42 17.98
N GLY A 286 -0.07 -67.24 18.38
CA GLY A 286 -0.42 -66.73 19.70
C GLY A 286 -1.70 -67.30 20.30
N LYS A 287 -1.90 -68.63 20.25
CA LYS A 287 -2.79 -69.32 21.19
C LYS A 287 -2.35 -70.77 21.37
N GLY A 288 -1.44 -70.95 22.33
CA GLY A 288 -1.21 -72.24 22.93
C GLY A 288 -2.51 -72.78 23.52
N LYS A 289 -2.91 -73.95 23.03
CA LYS A 289 -3.79 -74.87 23.75
C LYS A 289 -3.35 -76.29 23.45
N VAL A 290 -2.13 -76.61 23.89
CA VAL A 290 -1.73 -78.01 24.11
C VAL A 290 -2.36 -78.42 25.44
N GLY A 291 -3.65 -78.74 25.40
CA GLY A 291 -4.33 -79.40 26.50
C GLY A 291 -3.94 -80.88 26.47
N GLY A 292 -2.81 -81.20 27.11
CA GLY A 292 -2.42 -82.57 27.34
C GLY A 292 -3.45 -83.28 28.22
N ARG A 293 -4.22 -84.20 27.62
CA ARG A 293 -4.88 -85.29 28.33
C ARG A 293 -4.28 -86.58 27.79
N TRP A 294 -3.16 -86.99 28.37
CA TRP A 294 -2.64 -88.35 28.21
C TRP A 294 -3.46 -89.26 29.13
N LYS A 295 -3.86 -90.39 28.59
CA LYS A 295 -4.65 -91.44 29.22
C LYS A 295 -3.77 -92.67 29.40
#